data_AF-A0AAV6CRV8-F1
#
_entry.id   AF-A0AAV6CRV8-F1
#
_cell.length_a   1.000
_cell.length_b   1.000
_cell.length_c   1.000
_cell.angle_alpha   90.00
_cell.angle_beta   90.00
_cell.angle_gamma   90.00
#
_symmetry.space_group_name_H-M   'P 1'
#
loop_
_entity.id
_entity.type
_entity.pdbx_description
1 polymer ?
#
loop_
_entity_poly.entity_id
_entity_poly.type
_entity_poly.pdbx_seq_one_letter_code
_entity_poly.pdbx_strand_id
1 'polypeptide(L)'
;MSARLSTMSGDAPKSAYELAMERLRQKDKEASVEDRPLTDEQKAAIADARQFYTAKVAEREILHQAALPGVRTHEELDRLNEELRRDRERLATDRDRKIAEIRGKKPS
;
A
#
# COMPACT_ATOMS: atom_id res chain seq x y z
N MET A 1 31.00 -45.48 -39.27
CA MET A 1 30.17 -45.16 -38.10
C MET A 1 31.05 -44.48 -37.07
N SER A 2 30.87 -43.18 -36.83
CA SER A 2 31.66 -42.44 -35.83
C SER A 2 30.72 -41.59 -34.99
N ALA A 3 30.75 -41.84 -33.68
CA ALA A 3 29.89 -41.25 -32.68
C ALA A 3 30.14 -39.74 -32.53
N ARG A 4 29.06 -38.95 -32.43
CA ARG A 4 29.13 -37.57 -31.92
C ARG A 4 28.64 -37.57 -30.48
N LEU A 5 29.57 -37.45 -29.55
CA LEU A 5 29.31 -36.97 -28.18
C LEU A 5 29.39 -35.44 -28.24
N SER A 6 28.26 -34.75 -28.07
CA SER A 6 28.24 -33.32 -27.77
C SER A 6 27.90 -33.13 -26.29
N THR A 7 28.97 -33.08 -25.50
CA THR A 7 29.20 -32.29 -24.28
C THR A 7 27.99 -31.61 -23.63
N MET A 8 27.59 -32.15 -22.47
CA MET A 8 27.02 -31.38 -21.37
C MET A 8 28.09 -30.41 -20.85
N SER A 9 27.91 -29.10 -21.02
CA SER A 9 28.68 -28.08 -20.30
C SER A 9 27.73 -27.08 -19.69
N GLY A 10 27.27 -27.38 -18.47
CA GLY A 10 26.47 -26.50 -17.64
C GLY A 10 26.89 -26.47 -16.17
N ASP A 11 28.09 -26.97 -15.84
CA ASP A 11 28.51 -27.24 -14.45
C ASP A 11 29.88 -26.63 -14.09
N ALA A 12 30.21 -25.47 -14.68
CA ALA A 12 31.38 -24.71 -14.27
C ALA A 12 31.02 -23.74 -13.13
N PRO A 13 31.81 -23.67 -12.03
CA PRO A 13 31.58 -22.70 -10.97
C PRO A 13 31.63 -21.27 -11.51
N LYS A 14 30.61 -20.48 -11.24
CA LYS A 14 30.56 -19.06 -11.63
C LYS A 14 31.72 -18.29 -11.00
N SER A 15 32.32 -17.39 -11.77
CA SER A 15 33.36 -16.49 -11.29
C SER A 15 32.82 -15.50 -10.25
N ALA A 16 33.72 -14.93 -9.44
CA ALA A 16 33.36 -13.91 -8.46
C ALA A 16 32.69 -12.68 -9.09
N TYR A 17 33.08 -12.34 -10.32
CA TYR A 17 32.50 -11.24 -11.10
C TYR A 17 31.06 -11.56 -11.53
N GLU A 18 30.79 -12.77 -12.02
CA GLU A 18 29.43 -13.20 -12.41
C GLU A 18 28.49 -13.24 -11.20
N LEU A 19 28.96 -13.71 -10.04
CA LEU A 19 28.20 -13.68 -8.79
C LEU A 19 27.90 -12.26 -8.32
N ALA A 20 28.85 -11.32 -8.49
CA ALA A 20 28.62 -9.91 -8.17
C ALA A 20 27.55 -9.29 -9.09
N MET A 21 27.62 -9.58 -10.40
CA MET A 21 26.64 -9.09 -11.38
C MET A 21 25.25 -9.71 -11.18
N GLU A 22 25.15 -10.98 -10.78
CA GLU A 22 23.87 -11.61 -10.42
C GLU A 22 23.24 -10.96 -9.19
N ARG A 23 24.03 -10.71 -8.14
CA ARG A 23 23.55 -10.03 -6.93
C ARG A 23 23.09 -8.61 -7.23
N LEU A 24 23.80 -7.90 -8.12
CA LEU A 24 23.41 -6.56 -8.57
C LEU A 24 22.07 -6.61 -9.33
N ARG A 25 21.94 -7.50 -10.32
CA ARG A 25 20.69 -7.67 -11.07
C ARG A 25 19.51 -8.10 -10.20
N GLN A 26 19.76 -8.90 -9.16
CA GLN A 26 18.75 -9.31 -8.19
C GLN A 26 18.30 -8.12 -7.34
N LYS A 27 19.25 -7.31 -6.84
CA LYS A 27 18.96 -6.07 -6.13
C LYS A 27 18.23 -5.05 -6.99
N ASP A 28 18.57 -4.92 -8.27
CA ASP A 28 17.87 -4.01 -9.20
C ASP A 28 16.43 -4.50 -9.47
N LYS A 29 16.21 -5.81 -9.58
CA LYS A 29 14.86 -6.40 -9.70
C LYS A 29 14.01 -6.20 -8.44
N GLU A 30 14.65 -6.24 -7.27
CA GLU A 30 14.03 -5.99 -5.96
C GLU A 30 13.78 -4.49 -5.74
N ALA A 31 14.71 -3.62 -6.14
CA ALA A 31 14.57 -2.16 -6.04
C ALA A 31 13.56 -1.60 -7.05
N SER A 32 13.46 -2.22 -8.23
CA SER A 32 12.47 -1.86 -9.26
C SER A 32 11.02 -2.15 -8.83
N VAL A 33 10.78 -2.81 -7.69
CA VAL A 33 9.43 -2.95 -7.10
C VAL A 33 8.78 -1.60 -6.82
N GLU A 34 9.56 -0.55 -6.54
CA GLU A 34 9.04 0.82 -6.33
C GLU A 34 8.46 1.47 -7.60
N ASP A 35 8.84 1.01 -8.80
CA ASP A 35 8.53 1.67 -10.08
C ASP A 35 7.67 0.81 -11.03
N ARG A 36 7.17 -0.35 -10.56
CA ARG A 36 6.25 -1.16 -11.37
C ARG A 36 4.89 -0.49 -11.46
N PRO A 37 4.29 -0.39 -12.65
CA PRO A 37 2.92 0.07 -12.79
C PRO A 37 1.98 -0.84 -11.98
N LEU A 38 1.00 -0.23 -11.31
CA LEU A 38 0.00 -0.97 -10.53
C LEU A 38 -0.77 -1.94 -11.43
N THR A 39 -1.02 -3.15 -10.92
CA THR A 39 -1.93 -4.10 -11.57
C THR A 39 -3.35 -3.56 -11.54
N ASP A 40 -4.21 -4.03 -12.45
CA ASP A 40 -5.61 -3.60 -12.46
C ASP A 40 -6.36 -4.02 -11.18
N GLU A 41 -6.01 -5.17 -10.61
CA GLU A 41 -6.48 -5.61 -9.29
C GLU A 41 -6.06 -4.63 -8.18
N GLN A 42 -4.81 -4.16 -8.17
CA GLN A 42 -4.35 -3.17 -7.20
C GLN A 42 -5.06 -1.83 -7.37
N LYS A 43 -5.28 -1.38 -8.61
CA LYS A 43 -6.04 -0.16 -8.89
C LYS A 43 -7.48 -0.27 -8.39
N ALA A 44 -8.14 -1.39 -8.67
CA ALA A 44 -9.50 -1.67 -8.19
C ALA A 44 -9.54 -1.67 -6.65
N ALA A 45 -8.64 -2.39 -5.99
CA ALA A 45 -8.57 -2.44 -4.53
C ALA A 45 -8.29 -1.07 -3.90
N ILE A 46 -7.47 -0.22 -4.52
CA ILE A 46 -7.24 1.17 -4.06
C ILE A 46 -8.51 2.01 -4.22
N ALA A 47 -9.24 1.86 -5.34
CA ALA A 47 -10.49 2.56 -5.55
C ALA A 47 -11.53 2.14 -4.49
N ASP A 48 -11.66 0.85 -4.23
CA ASP A 48 -12.57 0.31 -3.22
C ASP A 48 -12.21 0.81 -1.81
N ALA A 49 -10.92 0.80 -1.45
CA ALA A 49 -10.46 1.34 -0.18
C ALA A 49 -10.84 2.82 -0.05
N ARG A 50 -10.62 3.63 -1.10
CA ARG A 50 -11.02 5.05 -1.09
C ARG A 50 -12.51 5.21 -0.90
N GLN A 51 -13.34 4.47 -1.64
CA GLN A 51 -14.79 4.57 -1.52
C GLN A 51 -15.28 4.16 -0.13
N PHE A 52 -14.74 3.07 0.42
CA PHE A 52 -15.08 2.61 1.77
C PHE A 52 -14.78 3.68 2.83
N TYR A 53 -13.58 4.27 2.83
CA TYR A 53 -13.22 5.28 3.81
C TYR A 53 -13.95 6.61 3.58
N THR A 54 -14.26 6.99 2.33
CA THR A 54 -15.15 8.12 2.03
C THR A 54 -16.54 7.91 2.62
N ALA A 55 -17.13 6.72 2.45
CA ALA A 55 -18.42 6.39 3.04
C ALA A 55 -18.38 6.45 4.58
N LYS A 56 -17.28 6.00 5.20
CA LYS A 56 -17.09 6.09 6.65
C LYS A 56 -16.96 7.53 7.14
N VAL A 57 -16.28 8.41 6.40
CA VAL A 57 -16.24 9.84 6.73
C VAL A 57 -17.63 10.46 6.63
N ALA A 58 -18.37 10.17 5.55
CA ALA A 58 -19.74 10.65 5.39
C ALA A 58 -20.67 10.17 6.51
N GLU A 59 -20.56 8.90 6.93
CA GLU A 59 -21.28 8.36 8.08
C GLU A 59 -21.00 9.18 9.35
N ARG A 60 -19.73 9.52 9.62
CA ARG A 60 -19.34 10.34 10.79
C ARG A 60 -19.85 11.78 10.71
N GLU A 61 -19.82 12.38 9.52
CA GLU A 61 -20.38 13.72 9.29
C GLU A 61 -21.90 13.75 9.51
N ILE A 62 -22.62 12.72 9.05
CA ILE A 62 -24.07 12.60 9.28
C ILE A 62 -24.38 12.47 10.78
N LEU A 63 -23.62 11.63 11.50
CA LEU A 63 -23.80 11.46 12.95
C LEU A 63 -23.48 12.75 13.72
N HIS A 64 -22.42 13.47 13.34
CA HIS A 64 -22.09 14.78 13.90
C HIS A 64 -23.23 15.77 13.67
N GLN A 65 -23.73 15.88 12.44
CA GLN A 65 -24.84 16.77 12.10
C GLN A 65 -26.12 16.42 12.87
N ALA A 66 -26.39 15.13 13.08
CA ALA A 66 -27.53 14.66 13.87
C ALA A 66 -27.38 14.96 15.37
N ALA A 67 -26.17 15.09 15.88
CA ALA A 67 -25.89 15.41 17.28
C ALA A 67 -25.97 16.92 17.58
N LEU A 68 -25.76 17.80 16.59
CA LEU A 68 -25.76 19.26 16.76
C LEU A 68 -27.00 19.83 17.48
N PRO A 69 -28.24 19.40 17.21
CA PRO A 69 -29.42 19.92 17.92
C PRO A 69 -29.43 19.66 19.43
N GLY A 70 -28.66 18.67 19.90
CA GLY A 70 -28.52 18.31 21.31
C GLY A 70 -27.55 19.19 22.10
N VAL A 71 -26.67 19.93 21.41
CA VAL A 71 -25.59 20.71 22.01
C VAL A 71 -26.14 21.96 22.70
N ARG A 72 -25.74 22.20 23.95
CA ARG A 72 -26.25 23.30 24.80
C ARG A 72 -25.19 24.31 25.20
N THR A 73 -23.92 23.93 25.12
CA THR A 73 -22.79 24.78 25.51
C THR A 73 -21.73 24.85 24.43
N HIS A 74 -20.90 25.90 24.48
CA HIS A 74 -19.75 26.02 23.58
C HIS A 74 -18.74 24.88 23.79
N GLU A 75 -18.49 24.48 25.04
CA GLU A 75 -17.59 23.37 25.37
C GLU A 75 -18.08 22.02 24.82
N GLU A 76 -19.39 21.79 24.76
CA GLU A 76 -19.96 20.60 24.11
C GLU A 76 -19.79 20.65 22.59
N LEU A 77 -19.99 21.83 21.98
CA LEU A 77 -19.77 22.01 20.55
C LEU A 77 -18.30 21.75 20.17
N ASP A 78 -17.37 22.29 20.95
CA ASP A 78 -15.94 22.14 20.70
C ASP A 78 -15.50 20.68 20.85
N ARG A 79 -16.00 19.98 21.87
CA ARG A 79 -15.77 18.54 22.04
C ARG A 79 -16.31 17.74 20.86
N LEU A 80 -17.54 17.98 20.44
CA LEU A 80 -18.17 17.29 19.32
C LEU A 80 -17.41 17.53 18.00
N ASN A 81 -16.93 18.76 17.77
CA ASN A 81 -16.11 19.10 16.60
C ASN A 81 -14.72 18.44 16.65
N GLU A 82 -14.10 18.41 17.82
CA GLU A 82 -12.81 17.76 18.03
C GLU A 82 -12.89 16.25 17.80
N GLU A 83 -13.97 15.61 18.24
CA GLU A 83 -14.24 14.19 17.97
C GLU A 83 -14.34 13.92 16.47
N LEU A 84 -15.13 14.71 15.72
CA LEU A 84 -15.23 14.58 14.27
C LEU A 84 -13.86 14.78 13.60
N ARG A 85 -13.08 15.78 14.05
CA ARG A 85 -11.73 16.04 13.51
C ARG A 85 -10.81 14.83 13.68
N ARG A 86 -10.74 14.27 14.89
CA ARG A 86 -9.95 13.08 15.20
C ARG A 86 -10.39 11.86 14.40
N ASP A 87 -11.69 11.66 14.26
CA ASP A 87 -12.24 10.56 13.48
C ASP A 87 -11.86 10.67 12.00
N ARG A 88 -11.93 11.87 11.40
CA ARG A 88 -11.50 12.10 10.02
C ARG A 88 -10.01 11.84 9.83
N GLU A 89 -9.18 12.31 10.76
CA GLU A 89 -7.73 12.07 10.73
C GLU A 89 -7.41 10.59 10.81
N ARG A 90 -8.01 9.86 11.77
CA ARG A 90 -7.83 8.42 11.91
C ARG A 90 -8.26 7.67 10.64
N LEU A 91 -9.43 8.00 10.09
CA LEU A 91 -9.92 7.37 8.85
C LEU A 91 -9.01 7.66 7.65
N ALA A 92 -8.43 8.85 7.56
CA ALA A 92 -7.45 9.19 6.54
C ALA A 92 -6.16 8.37 6.69
N THR A 93 -5.62 8.27 7.91
CA THR A 93 -4.45 7.43 8.20
C THR A 93 -4.70 5.96 7.89
N ASP A 94 -5.86 5.42 8.27
CA ASP A 94 -6.22 4.02 8.02
C ASP A 94 -6.39 3.74 6.52
N ARG A 95 -7.00 4.67 5.77
CA ARG A 95 -7.06 4.62 4.31
C ARG A 95 -5.67 4.59 3.69
N ASP A 96 -4.79 5.49 4.12
CA ASP A 96 -3.46 5.62 3.54
C ASP A 96 -2.59 4.39 3.86
N ARG A 97 -2.70 3.86 5.09
CA ARG A 97 -2.12 2.57 5.46
C ARG A 97 -2.62 1.45 4.55
N LYS A 98 -3.94 1.36 4.35
CA LYS A 98 -4.53 0.32 3.49
C LYS A 98 -4.05 0.43 2.03
N ILE A 99 -3.95 1.65 1.50
CA ILE A 99 -3.42 1.91 0.16
C ILE A 99 -1.94 1.51 0.08
N ALA A 100 -1.13 1.81 1.10
CA ALA A 100 0.27 1.40 1.17
C ALA A 100 0.41 -0.14 1.17
N GLU A 101 -0.41 -0.84 1.96
CA GLU A 101 -0.48 -2.30 1.97
C GLU A 101 -0.83 -2.88 0.58
N ILE A 102 -1.84 -2.32 -0.11
CA ILE A 102 -2.23 -2.76 -1.45
C ILE A 102 -1.10 -2.56 -2.47
N ARG A 103 -0.34 -1.46 -2.32
CA ARG A 103 0.85 -1.19 -3.14
C ARG A 103 2.03 -2.10 -2.81
N GLY A 104 1.98 -2.83 -1.69
CA GLY A 104 3.09 -3.65 -1.20
C GLY A 104 4.17 -2.86 -0.46
N LYS A 105 3.92 -1.59 -0.11
CA LYS A 105 4.83 -0.81 0.75
C LYS A 105 4.61 -1.25 2.19
N LYS A 106 5.65 -1.80 2.84
CA LYS A 106 5.60 -2.02 4.29
C LYS A 106 5.35 -0.66 4.96
N PRO A 107 4.37 -0.52 5.87
CA PRO A 107 4.21 0.69 6.64
C PRO A 107 5.49 0.89 7.47
N SER A 108 6.12 2.06 7.32
CA SER A 108 7.24 2.50 8.17
C SER A 108 6.74 2.92 9.56
#